data_AF-A0A1W0A6G6-F1
#
_entry.id   AF-A0A1W0A6G6-F1
#
_cell.length_a   1.000
_cell.length_b   1.000
_cell.length_c   1.000
_cell.angle_alpha   90.00
_cell.angle_beta   90.00
_cell.angle_gamma   90.00
#
_symmetry.space_group_name_H-M   'P 1'
#
loop_
_entity.id
_entity.type
_entity.pdbx_description
1 polymer ?
#
loop_
_entity_poly.entity_id
_entity_poly.type
_entity_poly.pdbx_seq_one_letter_code
_entity_poly.pdbx_strand_id
1 'polypeptide(L)'
;MPGRAHGRGRRKLSHNERVGREIARVLGERKVHLVTRTVELIGERLTRSVLSETMHLNKEGKMLKTVTGRERTLGGAFFTLLKERVTKEKYKEIYALEEEQKKIARRNKERAARIRRENELIGGMTSQLHLRDDEEEGEEPCNPRYLLREDKEDEWQDMIE
;
A
#
# COMPACT_ATOMS: atom_id res chain seq x y z
N MET A 1 15.93 -7.03 -41.92
CA MET A 1 16.24 -6.93 -40.49
C MET A 1 15.10 -7.56 -39.70
N PRO A 2 15.25 -8.73 -39.03
CA PRO A 2 14.20 -9.27 -38.20
C PRO A 2 14.21 -8.57 -36.83
N GLY A 3 13.10 -7.95 -36.47
CA GLY A 3 12.89 -7.27 -35.18
C GLY A 3 12.89 -8.26 -34.01
N ARG A 4 13.67 -7.95 -32.98
CA ARG A 4 13.73 -8.69 -31.71
C ARG A 4 12.42 -8.48 -30.94
N ALA A 5 11.52 -9.46 -31.01
CA ALA A 5 10.33 -9.50 -30.17
C ALA A 5 10.77 -9.64 -28.70
N HIS A 6 10.62 -8.56 -27.91
CA HIS A 6 10.78 -8.61 -26.47
C HIS A 6 9.52 -9.25 -25.87
N GLY A 7 9.45 -10.58 -25.93
CA GLY A 7 8.50 -11.33 -25.13
C GLY A 7 8.80 -11.11 -23.65
N ARG A 8 8.08 -10.18 -23.01
CA ARG A 8 8.07 -10.04 -21.56
C ARG A 8 7.50 -11.33 -20.97
N GLY A 9 8.36 -12.31 -20.73
CA GLY A 9 8.01 -13.57 -20.11
C GLY A 9 7.33 -13.30 -18.78
N ARG A 10 6.05 -13.65 -18.66
CA ARG A 10 5.29 -13.50 -17.42
C ARG A 10 5.97 -14.36 -16.35
N ARG A 11 6.68 -13.73 -15.41
CA ARG A 11 7.29 -14.45 -14.28
C ARG A 11 6.22 -15.28 -13.60
N LYS A 12 6.49 -16.58 -13.43
CA LYS A 12 5.64 -17.45 -12.63
C LYS A 12 5.72 -16.98 -11.18
N LEU A 13 4.56 -16.82 -10.57
CA LEU A 13 4.45 -16.41 -9.18
C LEU A 13 4.92 -17.54 -8.27
N SER A 14 5.66 -17.19 -7.22
CA SER A 14 6.04 -18.14 -6.18
C SER A 14 4.79 -18.70 -5.47
N HIS A 15 4.93 -19.85 -4.80
CA HIS A 15 3.85 -20.44 -4.02
C HIS A 15 3.32 -19.45 -2.97
N ASN A 16 4.21 -18.82 -2.21
CA ASN A 16 3.85 -17.84 -1.18
C ASN A 16 3.14 -16.62 -1.76
N GLU A 17 3.58 -16.15 -2.93
CA GLU A 17 2.93 -15.05 -3.63
C GLU A 17 1.54 -15.39 -4.15
N ARG A 18 1.29 -16.66 -4.53
CA ARG A 18 -0.04 -17.13 -4.94
C ARG A 18 -0.97 -17.21 -3.73
N VAL A 19 -0.51 -17.84 -2.65
CA VAL A 19 -1.26 -17.98 -1.39
C VAL A 19 -1.55 -16.61 -0.78
N GLY A 20 -0.55 -15.73 -0.70
CA GLY A 20 -0.74 -14.38 -0.17
C GLY A 20 -1.77 -13.56 -0.97
N ARG A 21 -1.80 -13.70 -2.29
CA ARG A 21 -2.82 -13.08 -3.16
C ARG A 21 -4.22 -13.62 -2.91
N GLU A 22 -4.35 -14.93 -2.74
CA GLU A 22 -5.63 -15.57 -2.41
C GLU A 22 -6.17 -15.05 -1.08
N ILE A 23 -5.34 -15.07 -0.04
CA ILE A 23 -5.69 -14.59 1.30
C ILE A 23 -6.05 -13.09 1.27
N ALA A 24 -5.27 -12.27 0.56
CA ALA A 24 -5.55 -10.84 0.45
C ALA A 24 -6.90 -10.55 -0.21
N ARG A 25 -7.28 -11.31 -1.26
CA ARG A 25 -8.60 -11.20 -1.90
C ARG A 25 -9.72 -11.53 -0.92
N VAL A 26 -9.54 -12.60 -0.15
CA VAL A 26 -10.52 -13.04 0.85
C VAL A 26 -10.68 -12.01 1.97
N LEU A 27 -9.60 -11.36 2.40
CA LEU A 27 -9.63 -10.29 3.41
C LEU A 27 -10.12 -8.93 2.88
N GLY A 28 -10.25 -8.77 1.56
CA GLY A 28 -10.49 -7.47 0.93
C GLY A 28 -9.32 -6.49 1.10
N GLU A 29 -8.10 -7.01 1.29
CA GLU A 29 -6.92 -6.20 1.58
C GLU A 29 -6.31 -5.64 0.29
N ARG A 30 -6.13 -4.32 0.25
CA ARG A 30 -5.54 -3.64 -0.92
C ARG A 30 -4.02 -3.84 -0.98
N LYS A 31 -3.39 -3.96 0.19
CA LYS A 31 -1.93 -4.13 0.32
C LYS A 31 -1.55 -5.60 0.30
N VAL A 32 -1.70 -6.22 -0.87
CA VAL A 32 -1.43 -7.65 -1.08
C VAL A 32 -0.02 -8.05 -0.64
N HIS A 33 0.97 -7.18 -0.85
CA HIS A 33 2.36 -7.43 -0.48
C HIS A 33 2.54 -7.66 1.03
N LEU A 34 1.74 -7.02 1.90
CA LEU A 34 1.80 -7.26 3.35
C LEU A 34 1.36 -8.69 3.70
N VAL A 35 0.32 -9.18 3.03
CA VAL A 35 -0.20 -10.55 3.24
C VAL A 35 0.77 -11.58 2.67
N THR A 36 1.32 -11.34 1.48
CA THR A 36 2.36 -12.20 0.91
C THR A 36 3.58 -12.30 1.84
N ARG A 37 4.05 -11.18 2.36
CA ARG A 37 5.19 -11.15 3.28
C ARG A 37 4.89 -11.81 4.62
N THR A 38 3.65 -11.71 5.10
CA THR A 38 3.16 -12.45 6.27
C THR A 38 3.31 -13.97 6.05
N VAL A 39 2.90 -14.47 4.88
CA VAL A 39 3.06 -15.88 4.51
C VAL A 39 4.53 -16.28 4.43
N GLU A 40 5.40 -15.40 3.92
CA GLU A 40 6.84 -15.66 3.81
C GLU A 40 7.56 -15.69 5.16
N LEU A 41 7.26 -14.74 6.05
CA LEU A 41 7.99 -14.56 7.32
C LEU A 41 7.46 -15.47 8.44
N ILE A 42 6.17 -15.75 8.45
CA ILE A 42 5.51 -16.51 9.53
C ILE A 42 5.10 -17.91 9.06
N GLY A 43 4.83 -18.06 7.76
CA GLY A 43 4.45 -19.32 7.14
C GLY A 43 2.96 -19.43 6.81
N GLU A 44 2.67 -20.24 5.80
CA GLU A 44 1.31 -20.47 5.29
C GLU A 44 0.37 -21.04 6.37
N ARG A 45 0.81 -22.03 7.15
CA ARG A 45 -0.04 -22.73 8.13
C ARG A 45 -0.63 -21.77 9.16
N LEU A 46 0.21 -20.93 9.76
CA LEU A 46 -0.23 -19.96 10.76
C LEU A 46 -1.08 -18.87 10.12
N THR A 47 -0.68 -18.37 8.96
CA THR A 47 -1.46 -17.35 8.22
C THR A 47 -2.88 -17.85 7.90
N ARG A 48 -3.03 -19.10 7.42
CA ARG A 48 -4.34 -19.71 7.18
C ARG A 48 -5.12 -19.94 8.48
N SER A 49 -4.44 -20.33 9.56
CA SER A 49 -5.08 -20.47 10.88
C SER A 49 -5.71 -19.15 11.35
N VAL A 50 -4.96 -18.05 11.28
CA VAL A 50 -5.45 -16.71 11.65
C VAL A 50 -6.59 -16.26 10.73
N LEU A 51 -6.52 -16.57 9.43
CA LEU A 51 -7.60 -16.28 8.49
C LEU A 51 -8.90 -16.99 8.88
N SER A 52 -8.83 -18.29 9.19
CA SER A 52 -9.99 -19.07 9.63
C SER A 52 -10.60 -18.52 10.92
N GLU A 53 -9.76 -18.16 11.89
CA GLU A 53 -10.18 -17.51 13.15
C GLU A 53 -10.87 -16.16 12.87
N THR A 54 -10.30 -15.35 11.98
CA THR A 54 -10.87 -14.06 11.56
C THR A 54 -12.26 -14.25 10.94
N MET A 55 -12.42 -15.26 10.06
CA MET A 55 -13.70 -15.56 9.42
C MET A 55 -14.75 -16.05 10.40
N HIS A 56 -14.33 -16.84 11.39
CA HIS A 56 -15.21 -17.30 12.44
C HIS A 56 -15.75 -16.13 13.27
N LEU A 57 -14.87 -15.22 13.71
CA LEU A 57 -15.26 -14.03 14.46
C LEU A 57 -16.19 -13.10 13.66
N ASN A 58 -15.94 -12.97 12.35
CA ASN A 58 -16.83 -12.21 11.46
C ASN A 58 -18.22 -12.85 11.36
N LYS A 59 -18.30 -14.17 11.22
CA LYS A 59 -19.57 -14.91 11.17
C LYS A 59 -20.35 -14.81 12.47
N GLU A 60 -19.67 -14.81 13.61
CA GLU A 60 -20.29 -14.64 14.93
C GLU A 60 -20.72 -13.19 15.23
N GLY A 61 -20.37 -12.23 14.37
CA GLY A 61 -20.58 -10.80 14.64
C GLY A 61 -19.70 -10.25 15.77
N LYS A 62 -18.72 -11.02 16.25
CA LYS A 62 -17.74 -10.62 17.28
C LYS A 62 -16.54 -9.91 16.65
N MET A 63 -16.82 -8.99 15.72
CA MET A 63 -15.77 -8.20 15.09
C MET A 63 -15.08 -7.31 16.13
N LEU A 64 -13.75 -7.35 16.13
CA LEU A 64 -12.93 -6.47 16.97
C LEU A 64 -13.33 -5.01 16.69
N LYS A 65 -13.50 -4.21 17.72
CA LYS A 65 -13.78 -2.77 17.58
C LYS A 65 -12.50 -1.96 17.66
N THR A 66 -12.47 -0.82 16.99
CA THR A 66 -11.42 0.18 17.21
C THR A 66 -11.60 0.83 18.57
N VAL A 67 -10.57 1.53 19.05
CA VAL A 67 -10.66 2.37 20.27
C VAL A 67 -11.78 3.42 20.14
N THR A 68 -12.07 3.83 18.91
CA THR A 68 -13.14 4.79 18.56
C THR A 68 -14.52 4.14 18.39
N GLY A 69 -14.69 2.84 18.69
CA GLY A 69 -15.97 2.14 18.66
C GLY A 69 -16.44 1.67 17.27
N ARG A 70 -15.67 1.93 16.21
CA ARG A 70 -15.99 1.46 14.85
C ARG A 70 -15.68 -0.03 14.71
N GLU A 71 -16.46 -0.74 13.93
CA GLU A 71 -16.17 -2.13 13.57
C GLU A 71 -14.90 -2.18 12.71
N ARG A 72 -13.99 -3.12 13.03
CA ARG A 72 -12.83 -3.37 12.18
C ARG A 72 -13.30 -4.02 10.88
N THR A 73 -12.61 -3.72 9.79
CA THR A 73 -12.74 -4.53 8.56
C THR A 73 -12.11 -5.90 8.78
N LEU A 74 -12.48 -6.88 7.94
CA LEU A 74 -11.88 -8.24 7.95
C LEU A 74 -10.34 -8.19 7.95
N GLY A 75 -9.74 -7.40 7.05
CA GLY A 75 -8.28 -7.19 7.04
C GLY A 75 -7.74 -6.57 8.33
N GLY A 76 -8.42 -5.57 8.88
CA GLY A 76 -8.03 -4.95 10.15
C GLY A 76 -8.09 -5.91 11.35
N ALA A 77 -9.09 -6.78 11.39
CA ALA A 77 -9.21 -7.82 12.41
C ALA A 77 -8.11 -8.88 12.24
N PHE A 78 -7.83 -9.32 11.01
CA PHE A 78 -6.74 -10.25 10.71
C PHE A 78 -5.39 -9.76 11.24
N PHE A 79 -5.00 -8.51 10.95
CA PHE A 79 -3.73 -7.97 11.45
C PHE A 79 -3.71 -7.74 12.96
N THR A 80 -4.88 -7.54 13.58
CA THR A 80 -4.98 -7.44 15.05
C THR A 80 -4.72 -8.80 15.70
N LEU A 81 -5.35 -9.87 15.20
CA LEU A 81 -5.08 -11.24 15.68
C LEU A 81 -3.63 -11.65 15.38
N LEU A 82 -3.12 -11.30 14.21
CA LEU A 82 -1.74 -11.59 13.84
C LEU A 82 -0.76 -10.99 14.85
N LYS A 83 -0.99 -9.74 15.28
CA LYS A 83 -0.16 -9.04 16.27
C LYS A 83 -0.10 -9.76 17.62
N GLU A 84 -1.16 -10.47 18.01
CA GLU A 84 -1.19 -11.24 19.26
C GLU A 84 -0.47 -12.59 19.13
N ARG A 85 -0.40 -13.15 17.92
CA ARG A 85 0.23 -14.46 17.65
C ARG A 85 1.72 -14.38 17.33
N VAL A 86 2.24 -13.23 16.93
CA VAL A 86 3.63 -13.07 16.47
C VAL A 86 4.44 -12.11 17.35
N THR A 87 5.76 -12.29 17.37
CA THR A 87 6.64 -11.38 18.11
C THR A 87 6.63 -9.98 17.50
N LYS A 88 6.87 -8.97 18.33
CA LYS A 88 6.92 -7.56 17.89
C LYS A 88 7.97 -7.34 16.79
N GLU A 89 9.06 -8.10 16.80
CA GLU A 89 10.11 -8.06 15.77
C GLU A 89 9.58 -8.51 14.41
N LYS A 90 8.90 -9.67 14.35
CA LYS A 90 8.30 -10.18 13.11
C LYS A 90 7.20 -9.26 12.60
N TYR A 91 6.39 -8.70 13.49
CA TYR A 91 5.38 -7.70 13.13
C TYR A 91 6.03 -6.46 12.50
N LYS A 92 7.11 -5.93 13.07
CA LYS A 92 7.87 -4.81 12.48
C LYS A 92 8.46 -5.17 11.12
N GLU A 93 9.01 -6.37 10.99
CA GLU A 93 9.61 -6.86 9.74
C GLU A 93 8.59 -6.90 8.58
N ILE A 94 7.34 -7.29 8.85
CA ILE A 94 6.25 -7.25 7.87
C ILE A 94 6.02 -5.83 7.36
N TYR A 95 5.99 -4.84 8.26
CA TYR A 95 5.71 -3.43 7.93
C TYR A 95 6.94 -2.59 7.54
N ALA A 96 8.16 -3.13 7.66
CA ALA A 96 9.38 -2.36 7.43
C ALA A 96 9.44 -1.70 6.04
N LEU A 97 8.98 -2.40 5.00
CA LEU A 97 8.95 -1.86 3.63
C LEU A 97 7.94 -0.70 3.50
N GLU A 98 6.81 -0.76 4.20
CA GLU A 98 5.84 0.35 4.19
C GLU A 98 6.37 1.58 4.93
N GLU A 99 7.06 1.39 6.06
CA GLU A 99 7.67 2.50 6.78
C GLU A 99 8.76 3.19 5.95
N GLU A 100 9.58 2.40 5.25
CA GLU A 100 10.61 2.91 4.36
C GLU A 100 10.02 3.68 3.16
N GLN A 101 9.02 3.12 2.49
CA GLN A 101 8.30 3.81 1.41
C GLN A 101 7.66 5.11 1.89
N LYS A 102 7.07 5.11 3.10
CA LYS A 102 6.48 6.33 3.68
C LYS A 102 7.54 7.38 3.99
N LYS A 103 8.73 6.98 4.42
CA LYS A 103 9.87 7.87 4.68
C LYS A 103 10.40 8.49 3.39
N ILE A 104 10.53 7.69 2.33
CA ILE A 104 10.93 8.16 0.99
C ILE A 104 9.90 9.14 0.45
N ALA A 105 8.61 8.78 0.49
CA ALA A 105 7.53 9.65 0.03
C ALA A 105 7.50 11.00 0.77
N ARG A 106 7.74 10.99 2.09
CA ARG A 106 7.86 12.23 2.88
C ARG A 106 9.03 13.09 2.41
N ARG A 107 10.22 12.51 2.25
CA ARG A 107 11.41 13.23 1.75
C ARG A 107 11.18 13.80 0.35
N ASN A 108 10.58 13.02 -0.56
CA ASN A 108 10.28 13.46 -1.91
C ASN A 108 9.26 14.60 -1.93
N LYS A 109 8.23 14.55 -1.08
CA LYS A 109 7.27 15.65 -0.93
C LYS A 109 7.92 16.93 -0.40
N GLU A 110 8.77 16.81 0.61
CA GLU A 110 9.55 17.94 1.15
C GLU A 110 10.50 18.53 0.09
N ARG A 111 11.17 17.68 -0.68
CA ARG A 111 12.05 18.09 -1.79
C ARG A 111 11.27 18.81 -2.89
N ALA A 112 10.13 18.26 -3.30
CA ALA A 112 9.26 18.88 -4.29
C ALA A 112 8.70 20.24 -3.81
N ALA A 113 8.33 20.35 -2.54
CA ALA A 113 7.87 21.61 -1.96
C ALA A 113 9.00 22.67 -1.92
N ARG A 114 10.24 22.26 -1.64
CA ARG A 114 11.40 23.15 -1.69
C ARG A 114 11.66 23.66 -3.11
N ILE A 115 11.69 22.76 -4.09
CA ILE A 115 11.91 23.12 -5.51
C ILE A 115 10.80 24.05 -6.01
N ARG A 116 9.53 23.80 -5.64
CA ARG A 116 8.42 24.70 -6.00
C ARG A 116 8.61 26.11 -5.43
N ARG A 117 8.92 26.22 -4.13
CA ARG A 117 9.17 27.52 -3.49
C ARG A 117 10.37 28.25 -4.10
N GLU A 118 11.44 27.52 -4.44
CA GLU A 118 12.62 28.09 -5.09
C GLU A 118 12.33 28.56 -6.51
N ASN A 119 11.58 27.79 -7.30
CA ASN A 119 11.14 28.19 -8.64
C ASN A 119 10.19 29.39 -8.63
N GLU A 120 9.32 29.50 -7.63
CA GLU A 120 8.46 30.68 -7.42
C GLU A 120 9.27 31.94 -7.08
N LEU A 121 10.32 31.82 -6.27
CA LEU A 121 11.18 32.93 -5.87
C LEU A 121 12.17 33.37 -6.97
N ILE A 122 12.64 32.44 -7.79
CA ILE A 122 13.64 32.70 -8.85
C ILE A 122 12.96 32.96 -10.22
N GLY A 123 11.62 32.99 -10.28
CA GLY A 123 10.87 33.28 -11.50
C GLY A 123 10.96 32.20 -12.58
N GLY A 124 11.22 30.94 -12.19
CA GLY A 124 11.24 29.79 -13.11
C GLY A 124 12.47 29.64 -14.02
N MET A 125 13.54 30.42 -13.81
CA MET A 125 14.68 30.49 -14.75
C MET A 125 15.73 29.36 -14.61
N THR A 126 15.61 28.43 -13.65
CA THR A 126 16.65 27.43 -13.35
C THR A 126 16.35 26.05 -13.94
N SER A 127 16.20 25.99 -15.26
CA SER A 127 16.09 24.72 -15.99
C SER A 127 17.44 24.21 -16.49
N GLN A 128 18.52 24.22 -15.69
CA GLN A 128 19.78 23.55 -16.09
C GLN A 128 20.86 23.43 -14.99
N LEU A 129 20.58 22.76 -13.88
CA LEU A 129 21.66 22.19 -13.05
C LEU A 129 21.42 20.70 -12.84
N HIS A 130 22.04 19.91 -13.73
CA HIS A 130 22.20 18.47 -13.56
C HIS A 130 23.01 18.21 -12.30
N LEU A 131 22.38 17.66 -11.27
CA LEU A 131 23.05 16.97 -10.16
C LEU A 131 22.87 15.46 -10.37
N ARG A 132 23.80 14.88 -11.15
CA ARG A 132 24.28 13.50 -11.05
C ARG A 132 24.96 13.33 -9.67
N ASP A 133 24.91 12.25 -8.89
CA ASP A 133 24.51 10.84 -8.99
C ASP A 133 23.84 10.49 -7.61
N ASP A 134 22.99 9.47 -7.39
CA ASP A 134 23.11 8.05 -7.68
C ASP A 134 21.78 7.45 -8.13
N GLU A 135 21.86 6.56 -9.13
CA GLU A 135 20.79 5.69 -9.59
C GLU A 135 20.44 4.64 -8.53
N GLU A 136 19.18 4.61 -8.10
CA GLU A 136 18.54 3.34 -7.74
C GLU A 136 17.12 3.37 -8.34
N GLU A 137 16.96 2.62 -9.44
CA GLU A 137 15.68 2.42 -10.14
C GLU A 137 14.65 1.78 -9.19
N GLY A 138 13.87 2.62 -8.52
CA GLY A 138 12.58 2.22 -7.96
C GLY A 138 11.52 2.43 -9.03
N GLU A 139 11.11 1.36 -9.72
CA GLU A 139 9.92 1.36 -10.57
C GLU A 139 8.79 2.09 -9.84
N GLU A 140 8.25 3.17 -10.42
CA GLU A 140 7.02 3.76 -9.93
C GLU A 140 5.91 2.69 -9.95
N PRO A 141 5.33 2.26 -8.81
CA PRO A 141 4.03 1.65 -8.90
C PRO A 141 3.07 2.78 -9.27
N CYS A 142 2.68 2.81 -10.54
CA CYS A 142 1.53 3.53 -11.05
C CYS A 142 0.36 3.27 -10.08
N ASN A 143 0.12 4.21 -9.17
CA ASN A 143 -1.03 4.21 -8.30
C ASN A 143 -2.06 5.10 -8.99
N PRO A 144 -3.08 4.53 -9.68
CA PRO A 144 -4.00 5.31 -10.50
C PRO A 144 -4.93 6.21 -9.67
N ARG A 145 -4.76 6.27 -8.34
CA ARG A 145 -5.70 6.92 -7.42
C ARG A 145 -5.54 8.45 -7.32
N TYR A 146 -4.72 9.09 -8.15
CA TYR A 146 -4.69 10.56 -8.24
C TYR A 146 -4.89 11.10 -9.66
N LEU A 147 -5.51 10.32 -10.55
CA LEU A 147 -6.08 10.84 -11.79
C LEU A 147 -7.60 10.55 -11.78
N LEU A 148 -8.38 11.62 -11.89
CA LEU A 148 -9.84 11.73 -11.88
C LEU A 148 -10.55 11.60 -10.53
N ARG A 149 -10.75 12.78 -9.90
CA ARG A 149 -12.07 13.39 -9.80
C ARG A 149 -11.90 14.89 -9.54
N GLU A 150 -11.58 15.61 -10.61
CA GLU A 150 -12.14 16.95 -10.80
C GLU A 150 -13.58 16.77 -11.31
N ASP A 151 -14.43 17.77 -11.04
CA ASP A 151 -15.83 17.92 -11.46
C ASP A 151 -16.91 17.34 -10.52
N LYS A 152 -17.27 18.15 -9.50
CA LYS A 152 -18.55 18.89 -9.44
C LYS A 152 -18.78 19.42 -8.02
N GLU A 153 -18.26 20.61 -7.75
CA GLU A 153 -18.76 21.51 -6.72
C GLU A 153 -19.43 22.67 -7.46
N ASP A 154 -20.65 22.43 -7.93
CA ASP A 154 -21.59 23.49 -8.35
C ASP A 154 -22.99 23.05 -7.93
N GLU A 155 -23.77 24.05 -7.52
CA GLU A 155 -25.16 24.01 -7.04
C GLU A 155 -25.36 23.42 -5.65
N TRP A 156 -25.49 24.30 -4.64
CA TRP A 156 -26.78 24.55 -3.96
C TRP A 156 -26.63 25.83 -3.12
N GLN A 157 -26.79 26.97 -3.79
CA GLN A 157 -27.21 28.21 -3.15
C GLN A 157 -28.64 28.47 -3.63
N ASP A 158 -29.55 28.67 -2.67
CA ASP A 158 -30.99 28.92 -2.81
C ASP A 158 -31.84 27.84 -3.49
N MET A 159 -32.70 27.20 -2.68
CA MET A 159 -34.15 27.12 -2.95
C MET A 159 -34.91 26.43 -1.78
N ILE A 160 -35.64 27.27 -1.02
CA ILE A 160 -37.00 27.06 -0.48
C ILE A 160 -37.14 25.92 0.55
N GLU A 161 -37.47 26.18 1.82
CA GLU A 161 -38.61 26.95 2.34
C GLU A 161 -38.32 27.60 3.72
#